data_AF-A0A3L7UB24-F1
#
_entry.id   AF-A0A3L7UB24-F1
#
_cell.length_a   1.000
_cell.length_b   1.000
_cell.length_c   1.000
_cell.angle_alpha   90.00
_cell.angle_beta   90.00
_cell.angle_gamma   90.00
#
_symmetry.space_group_name_H-M   'P 1'
#
loop_
_entity.id
_entity.type
_entity.pdbx_description
1 polymer ?
#
loop_
_entity_poly.entity_id
_entity_poly.type
_entity_poly.pdbx_seq_one_letter_code
_entity_poly.pdbx_strand_id
1 'polypeptide(L)'
;MLLMFAVLVVSPVDELAVSTGLFNFPTQRISQLRQPQIPAADETPQGTVPEIAPTERPFQRGEIRDNVARVTELNTRWEESRLSLVTSFNLPGAPSRGAIIIGSSPAEVAVQKWIEEGTASGHHGFLYDNRDRDHSNLNQSKFPHLAFVEYDAAARKADADWGQRIGQAFDLPTFGNSSTAQVGSPFWRSNPRIVMPDDAFTKIVYNEFLNNQMYCYPEHNDFDPEHGDVYPANAPFWVISQGSSGSDQPFMEAIALTLAAFRPDVQQKLIESHWLMHVVQILLRRSQKSVQTDDDYYSGKAHPVVFQSSELDVLRMVQMAHELTLATLPAMVRIQVVEEDRGVPGRDYFHPHAAERLFDTPAAVARIFRTTAFRRRMVVDAGISADLNGRPLTFRWVVLQGDPDKVQIRPLRVNGARAEIILQWHARTKIPGLEGMETNRVDIGVFADNGQTPSLPAFVSSFTLANEDRTYADGRIQAVDYGTAVICDRYVDPLIDIPKRWRDEYRYSPTSELLGWQRTSPGTEPQEFAADGQRIVKRDDAGTPTDFRKVTYKFIIDDGKVPVLKAVESP
;
A
#
# COMPACT_ATOMS: atom_id res chain seq x y z
N MET A 1 -0.82 -12.37 -25.11
CA MET A 1 -1.51 -12.42 -26.41
C MET A 1 -2.36 -11.16 -26.51
N LEU A 2 -2.01 -10.28 -27.45
CA LEU A 2 -2.67 -9.01 -27.75
C LEU A 2 -4.06 -9.24 -28.36
N LEU A 3 -5.05 -8.42 -27.99
CA LEU A 3 -5.80 -7.54 -28.89
C LEU A 3 -6.83 -6.74 -28.05
N MET A 4 -6.62 -5.42 -27.93
CA MET A 4 -7.64 -4.45 -27.49
C MET A 4 -8.38 -3.95 -28.73
N PHE A 5 -9.72 -3.96 -28.72
CA PHE A 5 -10.52 -3.17 -29.66
C PHE A 5 -11.47 -2.24 -28.92
N ALA A 6 -11.48 -1.00 -29.41
CA ALA A 6 -12.43 0.04 -29.09
C ALA A 6 -13.86 -0.38 -29.46
N VAL A 7 -14.82 -0.15 -28.57
CA VAL A 7 -16.24 -0.15 -28.89
C VAL A 7 -16.84 1.17 -28.42
N LEU A 8 -17.16 2.00 -29.41
CA LEU A 8 -18.06 3.14 -29.33
C LEU A 8 -19.49 2.59 -29.46
N VAL A 9 -20.33 2.73 -28.42
CA VAL A 9 -21.79 2.66 -28.59
C VAL A 9 -22.46 3.73 -27.72
N VAL A 10 -23.22 4.58 -28.41
CA VAL A 10 -24.20 5.52 -27.88
C VAL A 10 -25.51 4.77 -27.63
N SER A 11 -26.08 4.85 -26.43
CA SER A 11 -27.54 4.98 -26.25
C SER A 11 -27.93 5.32 -24.81
N PRO A 12 -29.10 5.98 -24.63
CA PRO A 12 -29.50 6.65 -23.40
C PRO A 12 -30.24 5.68 -22.46
N VAL A 13 -30.33 6.01 -21.17
CA VAL A 13 -31.52 5.87 -20.31
C VAL A 13 -31.18 6.37 -18.90
N ASP A 14 -32.05 7.25 -18.40
CA ASP A 14 -32.21 7.62 -16.99
C ASP A 14 -32.55 6.39 -16.15
N GLU A 15 -31.79 6.10 -15.09
CA GLU A 15 -32.32 5.60 -13.81
C GLU A 15 -31.23 5.63 -12.72
N LEU A 16 -31.65 5.95 -11.49
CA LEU A 16 -30.80 6.22 -10.34
C LEU A 16 -29.83 5.07 -10.02
N ALA A 17 -28.54 5.28 -10.26
CA ALA A 17 -27.46 4.55 -9.62
C ALA A 17 -26.67 5.52 -8.72
N VAL A 18 -26.46 5.12 -7.46
CA VAL A 18 -25.52 5.76 -6.55
C VAL A 18 -24.13 5.63 -7.16
N SER A 19 -23.72 6.67 -7.90
CA SER A 19 -22.43 6.78 -8.55
C SER A 19 -21.31 6.86 -7.50
N THR A 20 -20.59 5.76 -7.31
CA THR A 20 -19.24 5.78 -6.73
C THR A 20 -18.25 6.30 -7.77
N GLY A 21 -18.36 7.57 -8.13
CA GLY A 21 -17.44 8.27 -9.05
C GLY A 21 -16.08 8.56 -8.40
N LEU A 22 -15.36 7.52 -7.94
CA LEU A 22 -14.13 7.66 -7.17
C LEU A 22 -12.83 7.45 -7.96
N PHE A 23 -12.90 7.10 -9.26
CA PHE A 23 -11.71 6.84 -10.05
C PHE A 23 -11.77 7.41 -11.47
N ASN A 24 -11.16 8.57 -11.69
CA ASN A 24 -10.75 9.02 -13.02
C ASN A 24 -9.38 8.41 -13.33
N PHE A 25 -9.34 7.30 -14.07
CA PHE A 25 -8.11 6.74 -14.62
C PHE A 25 -7.85 7.30 -16.03
N PRO A 26 -6.67 7.87 -16.32
CA PRO A 26 -6.26 8.11 -17.70
C PRO A 26 -5.98 6.76 -18.37
N THR A 27 -6.82 6.34 -19.31
CA THR A 27 -6.77 5.06 -20.05
C THR A 27 -5.51 4.81 -20.88
N GLN A 28 -4.51 5.69 -20.87
CA GLN A 28 -3.34 5.64 -21.76
C GLN A 28 -2.04 5.08 -21.16
N ARG A 29 -1.96 4.70 -19.88
CA ARG A 29 -0.68 4.32 -19.24
C ARG A 29 -0.41 2.84 -18.96
N ILE A 30 -1.26 1.91 -19.40
CA ILE A 30 -1.07 0.47 -19.12
C ILE A 30 -0.25 -0.25 -20.21
N SER A 31 0.01 0.38 -21.37
CA SER A 31 0.68 -0.26 -22.51
C SER A 31 2.23 -0.28 -22.47
N GLN A 32 2.88 0.13 -21.36
CA GLN A 32 4.35 0.26 -21.30
C GLN A 32 5.04 -0.58 -20.21
N LEU A 33 4.39 -1.62 -19.69
CA LEU A 33 5.03 -2.59 -18.79
C LEU A 33 5.97 -3.52 -19.59
N ARG A 34 7.26 -3.17 -19.66
CA ARG A 34 8.32 -4.04 -20.20
C ARG A 34 8.60 -5.20 -19.24
N GLN A 35 8.44 -6.43 -19.72
CA GLN A 35 9.01 -7.65 -19.11
C GLN A 35 10.53 -7.71 -19.34
N PRO A 36 11.29 -8.44 -18.48
CA PRO A 36 12.71 -8.73 -18.71
C PRO A 36 12.91 -9.56 -19.99
N GLN A 37 13.98 -9.26 -20.71
CA GLN A 37 14.31 -9.82 -22.02
C GLN A 37 14.54 -11.33 -21.97
N ILE A 38 13.73 -12.09 -22.72
CA ILE A 38 14.03 -13.47 -23.13
C ILE A 38 14.98 -13.38 -24.34
N PRO A 39 16.02 -14.24 -24.48
CA PRO A 39 16.95 -14.18 -25.60
C PRO A 39 16.23 -14.39 -26.94
N ALA A 40 16.64 -13.62 -27.94
CA ALA A 40 16.10 -13.72 -29.30
C ALA A 40 16.31 -15.13 -29.86
N ALA A 41 15.22 -15.79 -30.26
CA ALA A 41 15.26 -17.00 -31.07
C ALA A 41 15.25 -16.61 -32.56
N ASP A 42 16.13 -17.28 -33.31
CA ASP A 42 16.39 -17.09 -34.74
C ASP A 42 15.14 -17.15 -35.63
N GLU A 43 15.26 -16.43 -36.76
CA GLU A 43 14.29 -16.33 -37.84
C GLU A 43 13.87 -17.71 -38.40
N THR A 44 12.56 -17.98 -38.45
CA THR A 44 11.93 -18.82 -39.49
C THR A 44 10.39 -18.67 -39.51
N PRO A 45 9.71 -19.04 -40.60
CA PRO A 45 9.03 -18.15 -41.53
C PRO A 45 7.54 -17.94 -41.24
N GLN A 46 6.98 -16.90 -41.88
CA GLN A 46 5.56 -16.54 -41.90
C GLN A 46 4.65 -17.74 -42.24
N GLY A 47 4.23 -18.49 -41.23
CA GLY A 47 3.06 -19.35 -41.27
C GLY A 47 1.83 -18.51 -40.94
N THR A 48 0.82 -18.51 -41.82
CA THR A 48 -0.49 -17.96 -41.51
C THR A 48 -1.03 -18.62 -40.25
N VAL A 49 -1.12 -17.85 -39.16
CA VAL A 49 -1.82 -18.27 -37.94
C VAL A 49 -3.27 -18.54 -38.36
N PRO A 50 -3.79 -19.77 -38.22
CA PRO A 50 -5.19 -20.01 -38.47
C PRO A 50 -6.00 -19.12 -37.52
N GLU A 51 -6.90 -18.33 -38.09
CA GLU A 51 -7.88 -17.53 -37.36
C GLU A 51 -8.81 -18.49 -36.61
N ILE A 52 -8.43 -18.87 -35.40
CA ILE A 52 -9.31 -19.56 -34.47
C ILE A 52 -10.28 -18.48 -34.02
N ALA A 53 -11.50 -18.49 -34.58
CA ALA A 53 -12.59 -17.69 -34.04
C ALA A 53 -12.62 -17.89 -32.52
N PRO A 54 -12.60 -16.81 -31.71
CA PRO A 54 -12.73 -16.95 -30.27
C PRO A 54 -14.07 -17.65 -30.05
N THR A 55 -14.02 -18.91 -29.62
CA THR A 55 -15.19 -19.57 -29.08
C THR A 55 -15.51 -18.77 -27.83
N GLU A 56 -16.49 -17.88 -27.90
CA GLU A 56 -17.04 -17.20 -26.74
C GLU A 56 -17.49 -18.31 -25.79
N ARG A 57 -16.65 -18.64 -24.82
CA ARG A 57 -17.04 -19.54 -23.74
C ARG A 57 -17.95 -18.68 -22.85
N PRO A 58 -19.24 -19.02 -22.73
CA PRO A 58 -20.16 -18.20 -21.96
C PRO A 58 -19.72 -18.21 -20.50
N PHE A 59 -19.66 -17.03 -19.88
CA PHE A 59 -19.40 -16.90 -18.46
C PHE A 59 -20.43 -17.69 -17.64
N GLN A 60 -19.95 -18.46 -16.67
CA GLN A 60 -20.76 -19.24 -15.76
C GLN A 60 -20.18 -19.13 -14.35
N ARG A 61 -21.00 -18.76 -13.36
CA ARG A 61 -20.55 -18.75 -11.96
C ARG A 61 -20.16 -20.17 -11.55
N GLY A 62 -19.06 -20.31 -10.83
CA GLY A 62 -18.58 -21.59 -10.34
C GLY A 62 -19.44 -22.12 -9.19
N GLU A 63 -19.51 -23.44 -9.04
CA GLU A 63 -20.16 -24.08 -7.90
C GLU A 63 -19.14 -24.31 -6.77
N ILE A 64 -19.51 -23.97 -5.53
CA ILE A 64 -18.72 -24.35 -4.35
C ILE A 64 -19.17 -25.76 -3.93
N ARG A 65 -18.25 -26.72 -3.96
CA ARG A 65 -18.51 -28.13 -3.60
C ARG A 65 -17.50 -28.60 -2.59
N ASP A 66 -17.95 -29.29 -1.54
CA ASP A 66 -17.09 -29.82 -0.48
C ASP A 66 -16.15 -28.76 0.11
N ASN A 67 -16.68 -27.54 0.30
CA ASN A 67 -15.92 -26.35 0.74
C ASN A 67 -14.75 -25.99 -0.19
N VAL A 68 -14.83 -26.28 -1.48
CA VAL A 68 -13.84 -25.89 -2.49
C VAL A 68 -14.49 -24.97 -3.53
N ALA A 69 -13.90 -23.79 -3.71
CA ALA A 69 -14.27 -22.80 -4.71
C ALA A 69 -13.23 -22.78 -5.84
N ARG A 70 -13.50 -23.50 -6.93
CA ARG A 70 -12.51 -23.66 -8.01
C ARG A 70 -12.51 -22.49 -9.00
N VAL A 71 -11.38 -21.81 -9.14
CA VAL A 71 -11.11 -20.77 -10.14
C VAL A 71 -10.82 -21.42 -11.49
N THR A 72 -11.52 -20.96 -12.53
CA THR A 72 -11.40 -21.41 -13.91
C THR A 72 -11.55 -20.23 -14.87
N GLU A 73 -11.27 -20.45 -16.15
CA GLU A 73 -11.57 -19.47 -17.20
C GLU A 73 -13.08 -19.19 -17.36
N LEU A 74 -13.96 -20.15 -17.00
CA LEU A 74 -15.40 -20.04 -17.22
C LEU A 74 -16.10 -19.14 -16.20
N ASN A 75 -15.58 -19.11 -14.97
CA ASN A 75 -16.14 -18.32 -13.88
C ASN A 75 -15.36 -17.05 -13.59
N THR A 76 -14.40 -16.68 -14.44
CA THR A 76 -13.57 -15.48 -14.28
C THR A 76 -13.76 -14.57 -15.48
N ARG A 77 -14.06 -13.29 -15.24
CA ARG A 77 -14.23 -12.29 -16.32
C ARG A 77 -13.64 -10.96 -15.92
N TRP A 78 -13.26 -10.14 -16.90
CA TRP A 78 -12.87 -8.76 -16.65
C TRP A 78 -14.09 -7.91 -16.26
N GLU A 79 -14.00 -7.19 -15.14
CA GLU A 79 -14.99 -6.19 -14.74
C GLU A 79 -14.36 -4.80 -14.74
N GLU A 80 -14.78 -3.97 -15.70
CA GLU A 80 -14.19 -2.64 -15.92
C GLU A 80 -14.37 -1.71 -14.72
N SER A 81 -15.51 -1.76 -14.04
CA SER A 81 -15.77 -0.98 -12.82
C SER A 81 -14.82 -1.32 -11.66
N ARG A 82 -14.23 -2.51 -11.68
CA ARG A 82 -13.30 -2.99 -10.66
C ARG A 82 -11.84 -2.96 -11.09
N LEU A 83 -11.59 -2.81 -12.40
CA LEU A 83 -10.28 -2.97 -13.02
C LEU A 83 -9.61 -4.29 -12.64
N SER A 84 -10.40 -5.35 -12.52
CA SER A 84 -9.97 -6.67 -12.09
C SER A 84 -10.63 -7.78 -12.91
N LEU A 85 -9.94 -8.91 -13.02
CA LEU A 85 -10.53 -10.21 -13.29
C LEU A 85 -11.29 -10.64 -12.04
N VAL A 86 -12.62 -10.74 -12.16
CA VAL A 86 -13.51 -11.14 -11.07
C VAL A 86 -13.92 -12.59 -11.27
N THR A 87 -13.59 -13.42 -10.30
CA THR A 87 -14.05 -14.81 -10.23
C THR A 87 -15.33 -14.88 -9.39
N SER A 88 -16.35 -15.54 -9.95
CA SER A 88 -17.68 -15.61 -9.36
C SER A 88 -18.11 -17.01 -8.96
N PHE A 89 -18.83 -17.11 -7.84
CA PHE A 89 -19.36 -18.37 -7.34
C PHE A 89 -20.84 -18.29 -6.97
N ASN A 90 -21.54 -19.41 -7.16
CA ASN A 90 -22.85 -19.65 -6.56
C ASN A 90 -22.65 -20.11 -5.12
N LEU A 91 -23.31 -19.43 -4.18
CA LEU A 91 -23.31 -19.84 -2.79
C LEU A 91 -24.08 -21.16 -2.65
N PRO A 92 -23.55 -22.13 -1.89
CA PRO A 92 -24.31 -23.33 -1.56
C PRO A 92 -25.52 -22.94 -0.70
N GLY A 93 -26.51 -23.84 -0.60
CA GLY A 93 -27.62 -23.65 0.34
C GLY A 93 -27.15 -23.50 1.79
N ALA A 94 -28.07 -23.14 2.68
CA ALA A 94 -27.76 -22.94 4.09
C ALA A 94 -26.98 -24.16 4.67
N PRO A 95 -25.88 -23.92 5.42
CA PRO A 95 -25.04 -24.99 5.92
C PRO A 95 -25.82 -25.90 6.86
N SER A 96 -25.45 -27.19 6.90
CA SER A 96 -25.98 -28.12 7.90
C SER A 96 -25.59 -27.68 9.30
N ARG A 97 -26.53 -27.72 10.26
CA ARG A 97 -26.23 -27.48 11.67
C ARG A 97 -25.25 -28.52 12.20
N GLY A 98 -24.32 -28.11 13.08
CA GLY A 98 -23.38 -29.01 13.77
C GLY A 98 -21.93 -28.98 13.28
N ALA A 99 -21.52 -27.97 12.51
CA ALA A 99 -20.11 -27.74 12.21
C ALA A 99 -19.33 -27.34 13.47
N ILE A 100 -18.16 -27.94 13.66
CA ILE A 100 -17.30 -27.76 14.83
C ILE A 100 -15.99 -27.12 14.38
N ILE A 101 -15.70 -25.92 14.86
CA ILE A 101 -14.34 -25.36 14.82
C ILE A 101 -13.45 -26.26 15.67
N ILE A 102 -12.48 -26.92 15.03
CA ILE A 102 -11.62 -27.90 15.71
C ILE A 102 -10.50 -27.15 16.43
N GLY A 103 -10.54 -27.16 17.76
CA GLY A 103 -9.59 -26.39 18.54
C GLY A 103 -9.84 -26.43 20.04
N SER A 104 -8.90 -25.88 20.80
CA SER A 104 -8.99 -25.78 22.27
C SER A 104 -8.52 -24.43 22.82
N SER A 105 -8.15 -23.49 21.94
CA SER A 105 -7.85 -22.13 22.38
C SER A 105 -9.12 -21.47 22.93
N PRO A 106 -9.01 -20.54 23.89
CA PRO A 106 -10.18 -19.85 24.44
C PRO A 106 -11.04 -19.17 23.37
N ALA A 107 -10.41 -18.63 22.31
CA ALA A 107 -11.11 -17.99 21.20
C ALA A 107 -11.92 -19.01 20.38
N GLU A 108 -11.32 -20.16 20.05
CA GLU A 108 -11.99 -21.25 19.32
C GLU A 108 -13.20 -21.77 20.09
N VAL A 109 -13.05 -22.00 21.40
CA VAL A 109 -14.13 -22.46 22.28
C VAL A 109 -15.27 -21.43 22.35
N ALA A 110 -14.94 -20.13 22.45
CA ALA A 110 -15.94 -19.07 22.50
C ALA A 110 -16.74 -18.97 21.19
N VAL A 111 -16.05 -18.95 20.03
CA VAL A 111 -16.71 -18.84 18.73
C VAL A 111 -17.56 -20.08 18.45
N GLN A 112 -17.07 -21.28 18.75
CA GLN A 112 -17.85 -22.51 18.59
C GLN A 112 -19.15 -22.46 19.40
N LYS A 113 -19.06 -22.04 20.67
CA LYS A 113 -20.23 -21.88 21.53
C LYS A 113 -21.25 -20.90 20.93
N TRP A 114 -20.81 -19.75 20.42
CA TRP A 114 -21.72 -18.77 19.81
C TRP A 114 -22.35 -19.26 18.50
N ILE A 115 -21.65 -20.09 17.73
CA ILE A 115 -22.21 -20.77 16.55
C ILE A 115 -23.31 -21.76 16.98
N GLU A 116 -23.07 -22.55 18.04
CA GLU A 116 -24.06 -23.48 18.59
C GLU A 116 -25.30 -22.78 19.15
N GLU A 117 -25.11 -21.62 19.78
CA GLU A 117 -26.19 -20.74 20.27
C GLU A 117 -26.91 -20.01 19.13
N GLY A 118 -26.36 -20.01 17.91
CA GLY A 118 -26.90 -19.29 16.75
C GLY A 118 -26.73 -17.76 16.82
N THR A 119 -25.86 -17.27 17.70
CA THR A 119 -25.57 -15.85 17.89
C THR A 119 -24.39 -15.37 17.05
N ALA A 120 -23.57 -16.28 16.52
CA ALA A 120 -22.49 -16.01 15.57
C ALA A 120 -22.78 -16.61 14.18
N SER A 121 -22.27 -15.97 13.13
CA SER A 121 -22.55 -16.30 11.72
C SER A 121 -21.80 -17.54 11.19
N GLY A 122 -20.61 -17.82 11.72
CA GLY A 122 -19.70 -18.81 11.13
C GLY A 122 -19.13 -18.37 9.78
N HIS A 123 -18.59 -19.32 9.01
CA HIS A 123 -17.83 -19.06 7.77
C HIS A 123 -18.62 -19.17 6.46
N HIS A 124 -19.92 -19.44 6.51
CA HIS A 124 -20.69 -19.63 5.28
C HIS A 124 -20.64 -18.37 4.40
N GLY A 125 -20.28 -18.55 3.12
CA GLY A 125 -20.17 -17.47 2.14
C GLY A 125 -18.83 -16.73 2.13
N PHE A 126 -17.86 -17.17 2.92
CA PHE A 126 -16.48 -16.68 2.86
C PHE A 126 -15.61 -17.55 1.99
N LEU A 127 -14.70 -16.89 1.28
CA LEU A 127 -13.58 -17.52 0.60
C LEU A 127 -12.30 -17.34 1.40
N TYR A 128 -11.51 -18.40 1.47
CA TYR A 128 -10.10 -18.32 1.84
C TYR A 128 -9.24 -18.58 0.61
N ASP A 129 -8.37 -17.62 0.28
CA ASP A 129 -7.53 -17.63 -0.91
C ASP A 129 -6.05 -17.70 -0.56
N ASN A 130 -5.42 -18.84 -0.82
CA ASN A 130 -3.98 -19.00 -0.70
C ASN A 130 -3.32 -18.72 -2.06
N ARG A 131 -2.47 -17.69 -2.10
CA ARG A 131 -1.68 -17.31 -3.28
C ARG A 131 -0.20 -17.65 -3.12
N ASP A 132 0.13 -18.77 -2.50
CA ASP A 132 1.50 -19.26 -2.36
C ASP A 132 1.67 -20.76 -2.64
N ARG A 133 0.70 -21.36 -3.34
CA ARG A 133 0.67 -22.80 -3.68
C ARG A 133 0.70 -23.69 -2.45
N ASP A 134 -0.13 -23.35 -1.48
CA ASP A 134 -0.33 -24.06 -0.22
C ASP A 134 0.93 -24.10 0.66
N HIS A 135 1.88 -23.19 0.42
CA HIS A 135 3.11 -23.12 1.19
C HIS A 135 2.87 -22.65 2.63
N SER A 136 1.96 -21.69 2.81
CA SER A 136 1.43 -21.26 4.11
C SER A 136 -0.09 -21.40 4.10
N ASN A 137 -0.59 -22.65 4.17
CA ASN A 137 -2.02 -22.91 4.06
C ASN A 137 -2.73 -22.98 5.43
N LEU A 138 -3.93 -22.42 5.54
CA LEU A 138 -4.82 -22.66 6.67
C LEU A 138 -5.26 -24.13 6.73
N ASN A 139 -5.42 -24.65 7.94
CA ASN A 139 -5.93 -26.01 8.12
C ASN A 139 -7.44 -26.07 7.81
N GLN A 140 -7.79 -26.64 6.67
CA GLN A 140 -9.18 -26.81 6.24
C GLN A 140 -10.08 -27.51 7.27
N SER A 141 -9.55 -28.51 7.98
CA SER A 141 -10.33 -29.24 8.99
C SER A 141 -10.72 -28.37 10.19
N LYS A 142 -9.98 -27.28 10.45
CA LYS A 142 -10.22 -26.37 11.59
C LYS A 142 -11.37 -25.40 11.34
N PHE A 143 -11.65 -25.06 10.08
CA PHE A 143 -12.60 -24.02 9.70
C PHE A 143 -13.72 -24.59 8.83
N PRO A 144 -14.72 -25.27 9.42
CA PRO A 144 -15.82 -25.85 8.66
C PRO A 144 -16.64 -24.75 7.97
N HIS A 145 -17.16 -25.07 6.78
CA HIS A 145 -17.95 -24.17 5.91
C HIS A 145 -17.21 -22.96 5.32
N LEU A 146 -15.93 -22.78 5.63
CA LEU A 146 -15.06 -21.86 4.90
C LEU A 146 -14.71 -22.49 3.55
N ALA A 147 -14.98 -21.79 2.45
CA ALA A 147 -14.66 -22.29 1.13
C ALA A 147 -13.20 -21.97 0.76
N PHE A 148 -12.40 -22.99 0.51
CA PHE A 148 -11.01 -22.90 0.09
C PHE A 148 -10.95 -22.68 -1.41
N VAL A 149 -10.28 -21.62 -1.83
CA VAL A 149 -10.07 -21.32 -3.25
C VAL A 149 -9.03 -22.26 -3.81
N GLU A 150 -9.37 -22.90 -4.92
CA GLU A 150 -8.48 -23.79 -5.65
C GLU A 150 -8.37 -23.35 -7.10
N TYR A 151 -7.18 -23.44 -7.68
CA TYR A 151 -6.94 -22.97 -9.04
C TYR A 151 -6.85 -24.16 -10.01
N ASP A 152 -7.59 -24.10 -11.12
CA ASP A 152 -7.46 -25.11 -12.17
C ASP A 152 -6.13 -24.99 -12.94
N ALA A 153 -5.88 -25.94 -13.84
CA ALA A 153 -4.61 -25.99 -14.57
C ALA A 153 -4.37 -24.74 -15.45
N ALA A 154 -5.42 -24.12 -15.99
CA ALA A 154 -5.29 -22.92 -16.82
C ALA A 154 -4.96 -21.70 -15.95
N ALA A 155 -5.66 -21.53 -14.83
CA ALA A 155 -5.43 -20.47 -13.87
C ALA A 155 -4.04 -20.57 -13.23
N ARG A 156 -3.60 -21.77 -12.82
CA ARG A 156 -2.23 -22.00 -12.31
C ARG A 156 -1.16 -21.74 -13.37
N LYS A 157 -1.43 -22.06 -14.64
CA LYS A 157 -0.51 -21.73 -15.76
C LYS A 157 -0.44 -20.22 -16.01
N ALA A 158 -1.55 -19.51 -15.79
CA ALA A 158 -1.61 -18.04 -15.75
C ALA A 158 -1.13 -17.47 -14.41
N ASP A 159 -0.69 -18.35 -13.50
CA ASP A 159 0.03 -17.99 -12.28
C ASP A 159 -0.91 -17.26 -11.27
N ALA A 160 -2.23 -17.40 -11.44
CA ALA A 160 -3.29 -16.75 -10.66
C ALA A 160 -3.27 -17.06 -9.15
N ASP A 161 -2.50 -18.08 -8.76
CA ASP A 161 -2.33 -18.64 -7.43
C ASP A 161 -1.04 -18.19 -6.73
N TRP A 162 -0.40 -17.09 -7.18
CA TRP A 162 0.95 -16.73 -6.73
C TRP A 162 1.20 -15.23 -6.47
N GLY A 163 1.55 -14.84 -5.25
CA GLY A 163 1.92 -13.46 -4.90
C GLY A 163 0.75 -12.51 -4.70
N GLN A 164 1.01 -11.20 -4.80
CA GLN A 164 -0.02 -10.16 -4.66
C GLN A 164 -1.18 -10.32 -5.65
N ARG A 165 -0.92 -10.78 -6.88
CA ARG A 165 -1.86 -10.83 -8.04
C ARG A 165 -2.81 -9.63 -8.12
N ILE A 166 -2.23 -8.50 -8.51
CA ILE A 166 -2.93 -7.24 -8.74
C ILE A 166 -3.96 -7.41 -9.86
N GLY A 167 -5.20 -6.99 -9.60
CA GLY A 167 -6.26 -7.05 -10.61
C GLY A 167 -6.95 -8.41 -10.67
N GLN A 168 -6.89 -9.19 -9.59
CA GLN A 168 -7.66 -10.42 -9.42
C GLN A 168 -8.48 -10.35 -8.14
N ALA A 169 -9.78 -10.49 -8.28
CA ALA A 169 -10.72 -10.34 -7.18
C ALA A 169 -11.85 -11.37 -7.24
N PHE A 170 -12.58 -11.50 -6.13
CA PHE A 170 -13.78 -12.33 -6.05
C PHE A 170 -15.06 -11.49 -5.94
N ASP A 171 -16.21 -12.09 -6.21
CA ASP A 171 -17.53 -11.49 -5.95
C ASP A 171 -18.04 -11.76 -4.52
N LEU A 172 -17.44 -12.70 -3.82
CA LEU A 172 -17.68 -13.00 -2.40
C LEU A 172 -16.63 -12.34 -1.51
N PRO A 173 -16.92 -12.12 -0.21
CA PRO A 173 -15.92 -11.73 0.77
C PRO A 173 -14.78 -12.74 0.83
N THR A 174 -13.55 -12.26 0.72
CA THR A 174 -12.35 -13.12 0.68
C THR A 174 -11.32 -12.61 1.68
N PHE A 175 -10.69 -13.53 2.39
CA PHE A 175 -9.43 -13.23 3.05
C PHE A 175 -8.39 -14.26 2.60
N GLY A 176 -7.13 -13.88 2.61
CA GLY A 176 -6.11 -14.74 2.04
C GLY A 176 -4.72 -14.35 2.44
N ASN A 177 -3.76 -15.10 1.92
CA ASN A 177 -2.36 -14.82 2.17
C ASN A 177 -1.49 -15.19 0.97
N SER A 178 -0.28 -14.66 0.98
CA SER A 178 0.80 -15.13 0.12
C SER A 178 2.13 -14.97 0.84
N SER A 179 2.68 -16.07 1.34
CA SER A 179 4.03 -16.16 1.89
C SER A 179 5.11 -16.20 0.80
N THR A 180 4.99 -15.31 -0.17
CA THR A 180 5.95 -15.13 -1.26
C THR A 180 6.54 -13.72 -1.24
N ALA A 181 7.72 -13.58 -1.84
CA ALA A 181 8.38 -12.29 -2.01
C ALA A 181 9.30 -12.35 -3.23
N GLN A 182 9.80 -11.20 -3.65
CA GLN A 182 10.86 -11.13 -4.65
C GLN A 182 12.22 -11.21 -3.93
N VAL A 183 12.95 -12.33 -4.06
CA VAL A 183 14.04 -12.69 -3.12
C VAL A 183 15.47 -12.78 -3.70
N GLY A 184 15.70 -12.41 -4.96
CA GLY A 184 16.97 -12.72 -5.66
C GLY A 184 17.55 -11.59 -6.52
N SER A 185 17.29 -10.34 -6.16
CA SER A 185 17.61 -9.17 -7.00
C SER A 185 17.87 -7.94 -6.12
N PRO A 186 18.62 -6.93 -6.59
CA PRO A 186 18.61 -5.60 -5.96
C PRO A 186 17.20 -5.01 -5.83
N PHE A 187 16.24 -5.52 -6.60
CA PHE A 187 14.82 -5.16 -6.55
C PHE A 187 14.01 -6.04 -5.58
N TRP A 188 14.62 -6.67 -4.57
CA TRP A 188 13.88 -7.44 -3.57
C TRP A 188 12.82 -6.60 -2.86
N ARG A 189 11.69 -7.25 -2.52
CA ARG A 189 10.51 -6.62 -1.92
C ARG A 189 9.49 -7.67 -1.48
N SER A 190 8.80 -7.42 -0.38
CA SER A 190 7.54 -8.12 -0.07
C SER A 190 6.40 -7.69 -1.01
N ASN A 191 5.32 -8.47 -1.00
CA ASN A 191 4.12 -8.20 -1.78
C ASN A 191 3.54 -6.78 -1.59
N PRO A 192 3.42 -6.23 -0.35
CA PRO A 192 2.99 -4.85 -0.16
C PRO A 192 3.94 -3.82 -0.80
N ARG A 193 5.26 -4.02 -0.74
CA ARG A 193 6.24 -3.11 -1.39
C ARG A 193 6.27 -3.23 -2.92
N ILE A 194 5.71 -4.29 -3.52
CA ILE A 194 5.51 -4.36 -4.98
C ILE A 194 4.57 -3.25 -5.45
N VAL A 195 3.51 -2.96 -4.67
CA VAL A 195 2.43 -2.06 -5.12
C VAL A 195 2.62 -0.61 -4.69
N MET A 196 3.26 -0.36 -3.54
CA MET A 196 3.41 0.99 -2.98
C MET A 196 4.10 2.01 -3.90
N PRO A 197 5.05 1.65 -4.79
CA PRO A 197 5.64 2.63 -5.71
C PRO A 197 4.71 3.09 -6.85
N ASP A 198 3.56 2.43 -7.06
CA ASP A 198 2.66 2.68 -8.19
C ASP A 198 1.22 3.06 -7.74
N ASP A 199 0.77 4.26 -8.16
CA ASP A 199 -0.55 4.82 -7.84
C ASP A 199 -1.70 3.95 -8.36
N ALA A 200 -1.57 3.35 -9.55
CA ALA A 200 -2.63 2.53 -10.13
C ALA A 200 -2.74 1.18 -9.42
N PHE A 201 -1.60 0.53 -9.17
CA PHE A 201 -1.59 -0.75 -8.45
C PHE A 201 -2.11 -0.60 -7.02
N THR A 202 -1.69 0.43 -6.30
CA THR A 202 -2.18 0.70 -4.94
C THR A 202 -3.69 0.95 -4.93
N LYS A 203 -4.23 1.66 -5.92
CA LYS A 203 -5.68 1.89 -6.05
C LYS A 203 -6.47 0.61 -6.35
N ILE A 204 -5.92 -0.31 -7.13
CA ILE A 204 -6.54 -1.62 -7.39
C ILE A 204 -6.64 -2.42 -6.09
N VAL A 205 -5.57 -2.47 -5.29
CA VAL A 205 -5.61 -3.16 -3.99
C VAL A 205 -6.54 -2.47 -2.98
N TYR A 206 -6.58 -1.13 -2.97
CA TYR A 206 -7.57 -0.41 -2.19
C TYR A 206 -9.01 -0.75 -2.62
N ASN A 207 -9.25 -0.94 -3.92
CA ASN A 207 -10.55 -1.37 -4.44
C ASN A 207 -10.90 -2.80 -4.00
N GLU A 208 -9.92 -3.72 -3.95
CA GLU A 208 -10.12 -5.06 -3.38
C GLU A 208 -10.57 -4.98 -1.91
N PHE A 209 -9.93 -4.14 -1.12
CA PHE A 209 -10.30 -3.89 0.28
C PHE A 209 -11.72 -3.36 0.46
N LEU A 210 -12.13 -2.40 -0.37
CA LEU A 210 -13.52 -1.93 -0.39
C LEU A 210 -14.48 -3.03 -0.85
N ASN A 211 -14.05 -4.02 -1.62
CA ASN A 211 -14.89 -5.14 -2.03
C ASN A 211 -14.80 -6.34 -1.06
N ASN A 212 -14.58 -6.07 0.23
CA ASN A 212 -14.48 -7.04 1.31
C ASN A 212 -13.37 -8.08 1.09
N GLN A 213 -12.22 -7.67 0.54
CA GLN A 213 -11.07 -8.54 0.32
C GLN A 213 -9.82 -8.04 1.03
N MET A 214 -9.18 -8.88 1.84
CA MET A 214 -7.98 -8.47 2.57
C MET A 214 -7.00 -9.62 2.67
N TYR A 215 -5.72 -9.32 2.45
CA TYR A 215 -4.66 -10.32 2.45
C TYR A 215 -3.60 -10.04 3.51
N CYS A 216 -3.01 -11.12 4.02
CA CYS A 216 -1.85 -11.09 4.89
C CYS A 216 -0.58 -11.45 4.12
N TYR A 217 0.49 -10.70 4.34
CA TYR A 217 1.78 -10.91 3.71
C TYR A 217 2.89 -10.83 4.76
N PRO A 218 3.81 -11.79 4.81
CA PRO A 218 5.06 -11.61 5.53
C PRO A 218 5.85 -10.41 5.01
N GLU A 219 6.53 -9.71 5.92
CA GLU A 219 7.62 -8.84 5.52
C GLU A 219 8.77 -9.67 4.92
N HIS A 220 9.57 -9.06 4.05
CA HIS A 220 10.71 -9.71 3.42
C HIS A 220 11.94 -8.80 3.50
N ASN A 221 12.60 -8.80 4.66
CA ASN A 221 13.71 -7.90 5.01
C ASN A 221 13.31 -6.42 4.96
N ASP A 222 12.00 -6.14 4.99
CA ASP A 222 11.50 -4.78 4.79
C ASP A 222 11.47 -3.99 6.12
N PHE A 223 11.58 -4.71 7.23
CA PHE A 223 11.46 -4.18 8.57
C PHE A 223 12.31 -5.03 9.53
N ASP A 224 13.62 -4.80 9.51
CA ASP A 224 14.59 -5.52 10.34
C ASP A 224 15.72 -4.59 10.84
N PRO A 225 16.55 -5.00 11.82
CA PRO A 225 17.65 -4.16 12.31
C PRO A 225 18.78 -3.89 11.30
N GLU A 226 18.91 -4.69 10.24
CA GLU A 226 19.95 -4.54 9.21
C GLU A 226 19.61 -3.38 8.25
N HIS A 227 18.40 -3.38 7.72
CA HIS A 227 17.90 -2.40 6.75
C HIS A 227 17.10 -1.27 7.40
N GLY A 228 16.58 -1.48 8.61
CA GLY A 228 15.58 -0.64 9.25
C GLY A 228 14.20 -0.82 8.62
N ASP A 229 13.39 0.21 8.71
CA ASP A 229 12.08 0.33 8.09
C ASP A 229 12.20 0.93 6.69
N VAL A 230 12.02 0.10 5.66
CA VAL A 230 12.12 0.50 4.26
C VAL A 230 10.76 0.64 3.56
N TYR A 231 9.66 0.55 4.31
CA TYR A 231 8.33 0.85 3.79
C TYR A 231 8.14 2.37 3.64
N PRO A 232 7.78 2.87 2.43
CA PRO A 232 7.59 4.30 2.21
C PRO A 232 6.29 4.84 2.82
N ALA A 233 5.33 3.96 3.12
CA ALA A 233 4.02 4.33 3.62
C ALA A 233 3.39 3.23 4.47
N ASN A 234 2.48 3.63 5.35
CA ASN A 234 1.57 2.73 6.03
C ASN A 234 0.19 2.78 5.34
N ALA A 235 -0.53 1.66 5.36
CA ALA A 235 -1.83 1.53 4.72
C ALA A 235 -2.70 0.48 5.44
N PRO A 236 -4.04 0.66 5.45
CA PRO A 236 -4.93 -0.23 6.19
C PRO A 236 -5.49 -1.41 5.38
N PHE A 237 -5.19 -1.53 4.09
CA PHE A 237 -5.87 -2.49 3.20
C PHE A 237 -5.19 -3.88 3.10
N TRP A 238 -4.14 -4.12 3.89
CA TRP A 238 -3.48 -5.41 4.06
C TRP A 238 -2.98 -5.58 5.49
N VAL A 239 -2.61 -6.81 5.85
CA VAL A 239 -1.85 -7.10 7.07
C VAL A 239 -0.43 -7.48 6.66
N ILE A 240 0.55 -6.88 7.31
CA ILE A 240 1.97 -7.22 7.14
C ILE A 240 2.41 -7.92 8.43
N SER A 241 2.80 -9.18 8.35
CA SER A 241 3.31 -9.93 9.51
C SER A 241 4.82 -9.83 9.61
N GLN A 242 5.34 -9.68 10.83
CA GLN A 242 6.79 -9.78 11.06
C GLN A 242 7.27 -11.21 10.87
N GLY A 243 8.37 -11.37 10.13
CA GLY A 243 9.01 -12.65 9.88
C GLY A 243 8.81 -13.12 8.44
N SER A 244 9.22 -14.35 8.16
CA SER A 244 9.23 -14.93 6.82
C SER A 244 7.99 -15.78 6.55
N SER A 245 8.09 -16.71 5.59
CA SER A 245 7.06 -17.69 5.28
C SER A 245 6.48 -18.36 6.54
N GLY A 246 5.15 -18.42 6.61
CA GLY A 246 4.39 -18.96 7.75
C GLY A 246 4.11 -17.97 8.87
N SER A 247 4.73 -16.78 8.88
CA SER A 247 4.46 -15.74 9.90
C SER A 247 3.06 -15.12 9.80
N ASP A 248 2.41 -15.28 8.66
CA ASP A 248 1.04 -14.87 8.35
C ASP A 248 -0.01 -15.77 9.02
N GLN A 249 0.31 -17.04 9.30
CA GLN A 249 -0.64 -18.03 9.85
C GLN A 249 -1.38 -17.55 11.10
N PRO A 250 -0.74 -17.00 12.15
CA PRO A 250 -1.46 -16.55 13.34
C PRO A 250 -2.49 -15.45 13.03
N PHE A 251 -2.18 -14.57 12.07
CA PHE A 251 -3.10 -13.51 11.65
C PHE A 251 -4.24 -14.08 10.81
N MET A 252 -3.96 -15.03 9.93
CA MET A 252 -4.97 -15.72 9.13
C MET A 252 -5.97 -16.48 10.01
N GLU A 253 -5.49 -17.20 11.03
CA GLU A 253 -6.37 -17.86 12.01
C GLU A 253 -7.20 -16.85 12.82
N ALA A 254 -6.59 -15.75 13.27
CA ALA A 254 -7.29 -14.72 14.03
C ALA A 254 -8.39 -14.04 13.18
N ILE A 255 -8.11 -13.73 11.91
CA ILE A 255 -9.07 -13.17 10.96
C ILE A 255 -10.20 -14.18 10.71
N ALA A 256 -9.87 -15.45 10.45
CA ALA A 256 -10.87 -16.50 10.23
C ALA A 256 -11.84 -16.62 11.41
N LEU A 257 -11.32 -16.66 12.65
CA LEU A 257 -12.16 -16.73 13.85
C LEU A 257 -12.99 -15.46 14.04
N THR A 258 -12.43 -14.29 13.77
CA THR A 258 -13.13 -13.00 13.88
C THR A 258 -14.29 -12.91 12.90
N LEU A 259 -14.08 -13.32 11.64
CA LEU A 259 -15.12 -13.34 10.62
C LEU A 259 -16.29 -14.24 11.02
N ALA A 260 -16.01 -15.39 11.64
CA ALA A 260 -17.05 -16.29 12.16
C ALA A 260 -17.76 -15.78 13.42
N ALA A 261 -17.11 -14.92 14.21
CA ALA A 261 -17.63 -14.46 15.51
C ALA A 261 -18.69 -13.36 15.39
N PHE A 262 -18.75 -12.63 14.27
CA PHE A 262 -19.74 -11.59 14.08
C PHE A 262 -21.17 -12.13 14.23
N ARG A 263 -22.06 -11.29 14.79
CA ARG A 263 -23.48 -11.59 14.77
C ARG A 263 -24.00 -11.62 13.33
N PRO A 264 -24.97 -12.50 12.99
CA PRO A 264 -25.47 -12.62 11.62
C PRO A 264 -25.95 -11.31 10.99
N ASP A 265 -26.71 -10.50 11.73
CA ASP A 265 -27.24 -9.21 11.26
C ASP A 265 -26.12 -8.18 11.02
N VAL A 266 -25.13 -8.15 11.90
CA VAL A 266 -23.95 -7.28 11.78
C VAL A 266 -23.08 -7.71 10.60
N GLN A 267 -22.77 -9.01 10.47
CA GLN A 267 -21.95 -9.52 9.38
C GLN A 267 -22.59 -9.20 8.01
N GLN A 268 -23.89 -9.47 7.88
CA GLN A 268 -24.64 -9.16 6.66
C GLN A 268 -24.56 -7.66 6.33
N LYS A 269 -24.83 -6.79 7.32
CA LYS A 269 -24.77 -5.34 7.12
C LYS A 269 -23.37 -4.88 6.68
N LEU A 270 -22.31 -5.43 7.27
CA LEU A 270 -20.93 -5.09 6.94
C LEU A 270 -20.53 -5.55 5.54
N ILE A 271 -20.99 -6.73 5.10
CA ILE A 271 -20.76 -7.24 3.75
C ILE A 271 -21.46 -6.32 2.73
N GLU A 272 -22.77 -6.12 2.87
CA GLU A 272 -23.59 -5.33 1.95
C GLU A 272 -23.14 -3.87 1.85
N SER A 273 -22.64 -3.31 2.96
CA SER A 273 -22.14 -1.93 2.99
C SER A 273 -20.70 -1.78 2.56
N HIS A 274 -19.95 -2.86 2.29
CA HIS A 274 -18.53 -2.85 1.90
C HIS A 274 -17.57 -2.42 3.03
N TRP A 275 -17.90 -2.75 4.28
CA TRP A 275 -17.20 -2.28 5.48
C TRP A 275 -16.54 -3.41 6.29
N LEU A 276 -16.70 -4.66 5.86
CA LEU A 276 -16.27 -5.81 6.66
C LEU A 276 -14.78 -5.77 6.99
N MET A 277 -13.93 -5.62 5.98
CA MET A 277 -12.47 -5.64 6.19
C MET A 277 -11.96 -4.39 6.92
N HIS A 278 -12.65 -3.26 6.77
CA HIS A 278 -12.42 -2.06 7.59
C HIS A 278 -12.65 -2.34 9.08
N VAL A 279 -13.76 -3.01 9.42
CA VAL A 279 -14.04 -3.38 10.82
C VAL A 279 -13.07 -4.44 11.33
N VAL A 280 -12.73 -5.45 10.53
CA VAL A 280 -11.71 -6.45 10.91
C VAL A 280 -10.36 -5.79 11.24
N GLN A 281 -9.93 -4.79 10.47
CA GLN A 281 -8.71 -4.03 10.77
C GLN A 281 -8.83 -3.20 12.06
N ILE A 282 -9.99 -2.62 12.36
CA ILE A 282 -10.21 -1.94 13.66
C ILE A 282 -10.04 -2.94 14.80
N LEU A 283 -10.70 -4.10 14.68
CA LEU A 283 -10.66 -5.15 15.69
C LEU A 283 -9.24 -5.68 15.90
N LEU A 284 -8.50 -5.95 14.82
CA LEU A 284 -7.10 -6.39 14.88
C LEU A 284 -6.24 -5.39 15.66
N ARG A 285 -6.41 -4.09 15.39
CA ARG A 285 -5.58 -3.03 16.00
C ARG A 285 -6.00 -2.72 17.44
N ARG A 286 -7.29 -2.75 17.75
CA ARG A 286 -7.79 -2.54 19.12
C ARG A 286 -7.57 -3.73 20.03
N SER A 287 -7.50 -4.94 19.51
CA SER A 287 -7.34 -6.14 20.31
C SER A 287 -5.89 -6.40 20.72
N GLN A 288 -4.89 -5.76 20.09
CA GLN A 288 -3.48 -5.98 20.42
C GLN A 288 -3.23 -5.91 21.94
N LYS A 289 -2.39 -6.81 22.46
CA LYS A 289 -2.08 -6.90 23.89
C LYS A 289 -1.55 -5.60 24.47
N SER A 290 -0.76 -4.85 23.70
CA SER A 290 -0.25 -3.54 24.11
C SER A 290 -1.26 -2.38 24.03
N VAL A 291 -2.45 -2.59 23.47
CA VAL A 291 -3.48 -1.55 23.27
C VAL A 291 -4.58 -1.70 24.31
N GLN A 292 -4.44 -1.03 25.44
CA GLN A 292 -5.36 -1.19 26.59
C GLN A 292 -6.29 0.01 26.76
N THR A 293 -5.92 1.16 26.20
CA THR A 293 -6.67 2.42 26.31
C THR A 293 -6.96 3.04 24.94
N ASP A 294 -7.88 4.01 24.89
CA ASP A 294 -8.11 4.78 23.67
C ASP A 294 -6.86 5.58 23.25
N ASP A 295 -6.06 6.07 24.20
CA ASP A 295 -4.81 6.78 23.88
C ASP A 295 -3.77 5.83 23.27
N ASP A 296 -3.72 4.55 23.67
CA ASP A 296 -2.91 3.56 22.98
C ASP A 296 -3.40 3.35 21.54
N TYR A 297 -4.72 3.35 21.32
CA TYR A 297 -5.30 3.29 19.97
C TYR A 297 -4.92 4.51 19.15
N TYR A 298 -4.93 5.72 19.72
CA TYR A 298 -4.49 6.93 19.04
C TYR A 298 -2.96 7.08 18.95
N SER A 299 -2.19 6.00 19.03
CA SER A 299 -0.73 6.03 18.99
C SER A 299 -0.16 5.04 17.98
N GLY A 300 1.13 5.16 17.69
CA GLY A 300 1.85 4.19 16.84
C GLY A 300 1.76 2.74 17.33
N LYS A 301 1.46 2.49 18.61
CA LYS A 301 1.33 1.14 19.18
C LYS A 301 0.24 0.31 18.48
N ALA A 302 -0.94 0.90 18.25
CA ALA A 302 -2.04 0.22 17.56
C ALA A 302 -1.89 0.25 16.02
N HIS A 303 -1.00 1.11 15.53
CA HIS A 303 -0.87 1.43 14.12
C HIS A 303 0.49 1.11 13.51
N PRO A 304 1.11 -0.05 13.80
CA PRO A 304 2.38 -0.38 13.17
C PRO A 304 2.18 -0.67 11.67
N VAL A 305 3.25 -0.50 10.90
CA VAL A 305 3.29 -0.97 9.51
C VAL A 305 3.44 -2.48 9.43
N VAL A 306 4.19 -3.09 10.37
CA VAL A 306 4.37 -4.54 10.52
C VAL A 306 3.83 -5.00 11.87
N PHE A 307 2.93 -5.98 11.86
CA PHE A 307 2.33 -6.55 13.05
C PHE A 307 3.15 -7.73 13.59
N GLN A 308 3.26 -7.79 14.91
CA GLN A 308 3.91 -8.89 15.63
C GLN A 308 2.86 -9.91 16.07
N SER A 309 3.05 -11.18 15.72
CA SER A 309 2.09 -12.24 16.12
C SER A 309 2.03 -12.42 17.65
N SER A 310 3.11 -12.09 18.36
CA SER A 310 3.17 -12.09 19.82
C SER A 310 2.18 -11.12 20.46
N GLU A 311 1.80 -10.05 19.77
CA GLU A 311 0.86 -9.03 20.25
C GLU A 311 -0.61 -9.38 20.01
N LEU A 312 -0.91 -10.47 19.28
CA LEU A 312 -2.29 -10.91 19.04
C LEU A 312 -2.97 -11.38 20.34
N ASP A 313 -4.10 -10.75 20.66
CA ASP A 313 -5.10 -11.26 21.61
C ASP A 313 -6.34 -11.70 20.83
N VAL A 314 -6.30 -12.96 20.37
CA VAL A 314 -7.34 -13.52 19.50
C VAL A 314 -8.67 -13.62 20.25
N LEU A 315 -8.66 -13.93 21.55
CA LEU A 315 -9.88 -14.01 22.35
C LEU A 315 -10.56 -12.64 22.43
N ARG A 316 -9.80 -11.59 22.75
CA ARG A 316 -10.34 -10.23 22.78
C ARG A 316 -10.86 -9.79 21.41
N MET A 317 -10.15 -10.14 20.33
CA MET A 317 -10.57 -9.80 18.97
C MET A 317 -11.94 -10.40 18.62
N VAL A 318 -12.16 -11.69 18.90
CA VAL A 318 -13.44 -12.36 18.62
C VAL A 318 -14.56 -11.89 19.54
N GLN A 319 -14.26 -11.57 20.80
CA GLN A 319 -15.22 -10.98 21.74
C GLN A 319 -15.71 -9.62 21.24
N MET A 320 -14.80 -8.74 20.85
CA MET A 320 -15.15 -7.43 20.29
C MET A 320 -15.98 -7.57 19.00
N ALA A 321 -15.69 -8.54 18.14
CA ALA A 321 -16.49 -8.82 16.95
C ALA A 321 -17.94 -9.23 17.29
N HIS A 322 -18.08 -10.09 18.30
CA HIS A 322 -19.37 -10.62 18.74
C HIS A 322 -20.22 -9.59 19.50
N GLU A 323 -19.58 -8.67 20.22
CA GLU A 323 -20.22 -7.58 20.96
C GLU A 323 -20.72 -6.44 20.06
N LEU A 324 -20.22 -6.33 18.82
CA LEU A 324 -20.70 -5.33 17.88
C LEU A 324 -22.19 -5.50 17.61
N THR A 325 -22.90 -4.39 17.49
CA THR A 325 -24.31 -4.32 17.11
C THR A 325 -24.45 -3.33 15.97
N LEU A 326 -25.59 -3.34 15.27
CA LEU A 326 -25.88 -2.35 14.22
C LEU A 326 -25.75 -0.89 14.72
N ALA A 327 -26.07 -0.63 16.00
CA ALA A 327 -25.97 0.70 16.61
C ALA A 327 -24.52 1.10 16.95
N THR A 328 -23.63 0.13 17.22
CA THR A 328 -22.25 0.38 17.68
C THR A 328 -21.21 0.27 16.56
N LEU A 329 -21.64 0.12 15.30
CA LEU A 329 -20.75 0.11 14.15
C LEU A 329 -19.87 1.39 14.14
N PRO A 330 -18.55 1.25 13.87
CA PRO A 330 -17.63 2.39 13.84
C PRO A 330 -17.89 3.27 12.61
N ALA A 331 -17.26 4.45 12.54
CA ALA A 331 -17.23 5.28 11.34
C ALA A 331 -16.16 4.78 10.34
N MET A 332 -16.22 5.29 9.11
CA MET A 332 -15.17 5.14 8.10
C MET A 332 -14.61 6.50 7.72
N VAL A 333 -13.35 6.73 8.07
CA VAL A 333 -12.61 7.91 7.63
C VAL A 333 -12.15 7.75 6.18
N ARG A 334 -12.25 8.82 5.41
CA ARG A 334 -11.75 8.91 4.04
C ARG A 334 -11.13 10.27 3.83
N ILE A 335 -9.93 10.32 3.26
CA ILE A 335 -9.14 11.54 3.08
C ILE A 335 -8.89 11.87 1.61
N GLN A 336 -8.62 13.13 1.33
CA GLN A 336 -8.15 13.61 0.04
C GLN A 336 -7.18 14.77 0.25
N VAL A 337 -6.11 14.82 -0.56
CA VAL A 337 -5.21 15.97 -0.60
C VAL A 337 -5.86 17.08 -1.41
N VAL A 338 -6.04 18.24 -0.79
CA VAL A 338 -6.64 19.43 -1.43
C VAL A 338 -5.56 20.33 -2.02
N GLU A 339 -4.44 20.44 -1.32
CA GLU A 339 -3.33 21.33 -1.68
C GLU A 339 -2.01 20.77 -1.12
N GLU A 340 -0.91 20.93 -1.84
CA GLU A 340 0.40 20.51 -1.36
C GLU A 340 1.53 21.28 -2.05
N ASP A 341 2.63 21.50 -1.32
CA ASP A 341 3.86 22.00 -1.90
C ASP A 341 4.55 20.92 -2.73
N ARG A 342 5.20 21.32 -3.82
CA ARG A 342 5.87 20.41 -4.76
C ARG A 342 7.32 20.83 -5.01
N GLY A 343 8.21 19.84 -5.00
CA GLY A 343 9.56 20.02 -5.49
C GLY A 343 9.62 20.25 -7.00
N VAL A 344 10.67 20.93 -7.45
CA VAL A 344 10.98 21.17 -8.85
C VAL A 344 12.06 20.17 -9.30
N PRO A 345 11.74 19.21 -10.20
CA PRO A 345 12.72 18.27 -10.75
C PRO A 345 13.89 19.00 -11.40
N GLY A 346 15.12 18.50 -11.20
CA GLY A 346 16.34 19.10 -11.75
C GLY A 346 16.89 20.29 -10.95
N ARG A 347 16.10 20.85 -10.02
CA ARG A 347 16.55 21.86 -9.05
C ARG A 347 16.57 21.32 -7.63
N ASP A 348 15.44 20.79 -7.18
CA ASP A 348 15.26 20.34 -5.80
C ASP A 348 15.59 18.85 -5.64
N TYR A 349 15.56 18.07 -6.72
CA TYR A 349 15.97 16.67 -6.73
C TYR A 349 16.34 16.18 -8.13
N PHE A 350 17.18 15.14 -8.18
CA PHE A 350 17.79 14.63 -9.41
C PHE A 350 17.39 13.17 -9.63
N HIS A 351 16.23 12.95 -10.26
CA HIS A 351 15.80 11.61 -10.62
C HIS A 351 14.89 11.65 -11.86
N PRO A 352 15.22 10.93 -12.94
CA PRO A 352 14.38 10.83 -14.13
C PRO A 352 13.03 10.23 -13.78
N HIS A 353 11.95 10.87 -14.24
CA HIS A 353 10.58 10.36 -14.11
C HIS A 353 10.06 10.09 -12.69
N ALA A 354 10.81 10.44 -11.64
CA ALA A 354 10.35 10.27 -10.26
C ALA A 354 9.44 11.42 -9.85
N ALA A 355 8.26 11.05 -9.35
CA ALA A 355 7.40 11.95 -8.62
C ALA A 355 7.71 11.89 -7.12
N GLU A 356 7.37 12.96 -6.41
CA GLU A 356 7.27 12.94 -4.95
C GLU A 356 5.98 12.25 -4.49
N ARG A 357 4.99 12.09 -5.36
CA ARG A 357 3.75 11.36 -5.06
C ARG A 357 3.92 9.91 -5.49
N LEU A 358 3.80 8.99 -4.53
CA LEU A 358 3.69 7.56 -4.83
C LEU A 358 2.25 7.22 -5.17
N PHE A 359 1.31 7.49 -4.27
CA PHE A 359 -0.11 7.23 -4.48
C PHE A 359 -1.01 8.15 -3.65
N ASP A 360 -2.25 8.29 -4.10
CA ASP A 360 -3.37 8.83 -3.33
C ASP A 360 -4.56 7.87 -3.38
N THR A 361 -4.97 7.37 -2.21
CA THR A 361 -6.23 6.64 -2.01
C THR A 361 -7.02 7.32 -0.89
N PRO A 362 -8.35 7.13 -0.82
CA PRO A 362 -9.13 7.64 0.30
C PRO A 362 -8.72 7.10 1.68
N ALA A 363 -7.97 5.99 1.77
CA ALA A 363 -7.51 5.44 3.05
C ALA A 363 -6.01 5.68 3.34
N ALA A 364 -5.21 6.06 2.34
CA ALA A 364 -3.79 6.29 2.49
C ALA A 364 -3.23 7.21 1.40
N VAL A 365 -2.38 8.15 1.81
CA VAL A 365 -1.65 9.11 0.97
C VAL A 365 -0.17 8.93 1.22
N ALA A 366 0.64 8.76 0.17
CA ALA A 366 2.07 8.51 0.31
C ALA A 366 2.92 9.51 -0.49
N ARG A 367 3.91 10.09 0.18
CA ARG A 367 4.87 11.03 -0.41
C ARG A 367 6.31 10.64 -0.14
N ILE A 368 7.18 10.87 -1.12
CA ILE A 368 8.62 10.96 -0.95
C ILE A 368 9.00 12.43 -0.78
N PHE A 369 9.75 12.74 0.28
CA PHE A 369 10.25 14.08 0.57
C PHE A 369 11.57 14.30 -0.17
N ARG A 370 11.49 14.55 -1.49
CA ARG A 370 12.68 14.73 -2.33
C ARG A 370 13.17 16.16 -2.34
N THR A 371 12.26 17.14 -2.34
CA THR A 371 12.59 18.55 -2.41
C THR A 371 13.60 18.94 -1.33
N THR A 372 14.57 19.79 -1.67
CA THR A 372 15.56 20.35 -0.73
C THR A 372 14.95 21.34 0.25
N ALA A 373 13.68 21.75 0.07
CA ALA A 373 12.99 22.59 1.04
C ALA A 373 13.01 21.95 2.44
N PHE A 374 13.26 22.75 3.47
CA PHE A 374 13.29 22.25 4.85
C PHE A 374 11.92 21.82 5.36
N ARG A 375 10.85 22.42 4.82
CA ARG A 375 9.47 22.16 5.19
C ARG A 375 8.62 21.88 3.97
N ARG A 376 7.59 21.06 4.15
CA ARG A 376 6.51 20.84 3.19
C ARG A 376 5.18 21.03 3.85
N ARG A 377 4.30 21.76 3.18
CA ARG A 377 2.90 21.92 3.56
C ARG A 377 2.00 21.03 2.71
N MET A 378 0.98 20.47 3.35
CA MET A 378 -0.13 19.76 2.73
C MET A 378 -1.43 20.14 3.43
N VAL A 379 -2.52 20.31 2.69
CA VAL A 379 -3.87 20.44 3.23
C VAL A 379 -4.66 19.20 2.86
N VAL A 380 -5.17 18.51 3.88
CA VAL A 380 -5.90 17.25 3.73
C VAL A 380 -7.32 17.42 4.28
N ASP A 381 -8.30 16.92 3.52
CA ASP A 381 -9.72 16.97 3.87
C ASP A 381 -10.26 15.55 4.06
N ALA A 382 -10.91 15.33 5.20
CA ALA A 382 -11.56 14.10 5.60
C ALA A 382 -13.11 14.19 5.51
N GLY A 383 -13.65 15.23 4.86
CA GLY A 383 -15.08 15.53 4.85
C GLY A 383 -15.95 14.52 4.08
N ILE A 384 -15.33 13.66 3.26
CA ILE A 384 -16.00 12.56 2.53
C ILE A 384 -16.13 11.27 3.37
N SER A 385 -15.79 11.34 4.65
CA SER A 385 -15.97 10.25 5.62
C SER A 385 -17.46 9.99 5.89
N ALA A 386 -17.78 8.77 6.34
CA ALA A 386 -19.16 8.34 6.53
C ALA A 386 -19.37 7.59 7.85
N ASP A 387 -20.62 7.55 8.31
CA ASP A 387 -21.11 6.71 9.39
C ASP A 387 -22.39 6.01 8.91
N LEU A 388 -22.49 4.69 9.10
CA LEU A 388 -23.64 3.90 8.62
C LEU A 388 -24.96 4.28 9.31
N ASN A 389 -24.89 4.92 10.48
CA ASN A 389 -26.05 5.38 11.24
C ASN A 389 -26.28 6.89 11.09
N GLY A 390 -25.55 7.56 10.19
CA GLY A 390 -25.71 8.99 9.91
C GLY A 390 -25.31 9.91 11.07
N ARG A 391 -24.52 9.44 12.03
CA ARG A 391 -24.07 10.26 13.17
C ARG A 391 -23.09 11.35 12.72
N PRO A 392 -23.09 12.52 13.39
CA PRO A 392 -22.11 13.56 13.13
C PRO A 392 -20.70 13.06 13.46
N LEU A 393 -19.72 13.45 12.65
CA LEU A 393 -18.32 13.05 12.81
C LEU A 393 -17.45 14.19 13.32
N THR A 394 -16.60 13.85 14.29
CA THR A 394 -15.44 14.66 14.69
C THR A 394 -14.16 13.96 14.26
N PHE A 395 -13.07 14.71 14.12
CA PHE A 395 -11.83 14.19 13.55
C PHE A 395 -10.62 14.48 14.42
N ARG A 396 -9.79 13.44 14.62
CA ARG A 396 -8.52 13.53 15.34
C ARG A 396 -7.37 13.22 14.39
N TRP A 397 -6.33 14.03 14.43
CA TRP A 397 -5.11 13.87 13.63
C TRP A 397 -3.95 13.64 14.58
N VAL A 398 -3.19 12.56 14.40
CA VAL A 398 -2.13 12.17 15.34
C VAL A 398 -0.89 11.69 14.59
N VAL A 399 0.29 12.07 15.08
CA VAL A 399 1.57 11.51 14.61
C VAL A 399 1.72 10.11 15.19
N LEU A 400 1.72 9.10 14.32
CA LEU A 400 1.82 7.68 14.69
C LEU A 400 3.27 7.19 14.65
N GLN A 401 4.07 7.73 13.73
CA GLN A 401 5.49 7.42 13.58
C GLN A 401 6.25 8.67 13.11
N GLY A 402 7.50 8.81 13.51
CA GLY A 402 8.35 9.96 13.21
C GLY A 402 8.61 10.84 14.43
N ASP A 403 9.21 12.00 14.21
CA ASP A 403 9.54 12.96 15.25
C ASP A 403 8.39 13.98 15.38
N PRO A 404 7.60 13.97 16.47
CA PRO A 404 6.46 14.87 16.62
C PRO A 404 6.86 16.34 16.65
N ASP A 405 8.09 16.69 17.08
CA ASP A 405 8.54 18.08 17.12
C ASP A 405 8.78 18.67 15.72
N LYS A 406 8.86 17.79 14.71
CA LYS A 406 9.03 18.13 13.29
C LYS A 406 7.72 18.07 12.50
N VAL A 407 6.60 17.85 13.16
CA VAL A 407 5.27 17.77 12.53
C VAL A 407 4.33 18.78 13.19
N GLN A 408 3.75 19.66 12.38
CA GLN A 408 2.69 20.57 12.85
C GLN A 408 1.38 20.21 12.15
N ILE A 409 0.32 20.05 12.94
CA ILE A 409 -1.02 19.77 12.43
C ILE A 409 -1.97 20.85 12.94
N ARG A 410 -2.59 21.59 12.02
CA ARG A 410 -3.53 22.67 12.32
C ARG A 410 -4.90 22.36 11.71
N PRO A 411 -5.89 21.94 12.52
CA PRO A 411 -7.27 21.85 12.07
C PRO A 411 -7.76 23.18 11.50
N LEU A 412 -8.43 23.13 10.34
CA LEU A 412 -8.97 24.28 9.61
C LEU A 412 -10.51 24.36 9.72
N ARG A 413 -11.15 23.37 10.37
CA ARG A 413 -12.59 23.32 10.63
C ARG A 413 -12.84 22.97 12.09
N VAL A 414 -13.98 23.42 12.62
CA VAL A 414 -14.38 23.21 14.03
C VAL A 414 -14.47 21.72 14.39
N ASN A 415 -15.01 20.89 13.50
CA ASN A 415 -15.09 19.44 13.72
C ASN A 415 -13.77 18.70 13.41
N GLY A 416 -12.73 19.40 12.97
CA GLY A 416 -11.45 18.82 12.61
C GLY A 416 -11.38 18.17 11.21
N ALA A 417 -12.45 18.19 10.41
CA ALA A 417 -12.51 17.44 9.14
C ALA A 417 -11.52 17.91 8.06
N ARG A 418 -10.78 18.99 8.27
CA ARG A 418 -9.73 19.46 7.37
C ARG A 418 -8.57 19.95 8.21
N ALA A 419 -7.34 19.62 7.83
CA ALA A 419 -6.14 20.09 8.51
C ALA A 419 -5.06 20.52 7.53
N GLU A 420 -4.30 21.54 7.92
CA GLU A 420 -2.99 21.84 7.36
C GLU A 420 -1.94 21.02 8.12
N ILE A 421 -1.06 20.37 7.38
CA ILE A 421 0.05 19.57 7.88
C ILE A 421 1.33 20.21 7.36
N ILE A 422 2.26 20.53 8.26
CA ILE A 422 3.60 20.99 7.93
C ILE A 422 4.60 19.96 8.44
N LEU A 423 5.36 19.39 7.52
CA LEU A 423 6.40 18.40 7.79
C LEU A 423 7.76 19.06 7.59
N GLN A 424 8.63 19.00 8.60
CA GLN A 424 10.05 19.33 8.42
C GLN A 424 10.80 18.12 7.85
N TRP A 425 11.99 18.32 7.28
CA TRP A 425 12.82 17.19 6.84
C TRP A 425 13.22 16.31 8.05
N HIS A 426 13.09 15.00 7.88
CA HIS A 426 13.36 13.99 8.90
C HIS A 426 14.66 13.24 8.56
N ALA A 427 15.62 13.23 9.49
CA ALA A 427 16.73 12.30 9.40
C ALA A 427 16.26 10.90 9.79
N ARG A 428 17.04 9.87 9.40
CA ARG A 428 16.86 8.51 9.92
C ARG A 428 16.91 8.53 11.44
N THR A 429 15.90 7.95 12.09
CA THR A 429 15.75 7.99 13.55
C THR A 429 15.26 6.65 14.09
N LYS A 430 15.50 6.38 15.38
CA LYS A 430 15.08 5.15 16.05
C LYS A 430 13.56 5.08 16.15
N ILE A 431 13.01 3.87 16.02
CA ILE A 431 11.59 3.63 16.31
C ILE A 431 11.45 3.36 17.82
N PRO A 432 10.68 4.17 18.58
CA PRO A 432 10.48 3.95 20.01
C PRO A 432 9.90 2.56 20.29
N GLY A 433 10.49 1.85 21.26
CA GLY A 433 10.04 0.51 21.67
C GLY A 433 10.53 -0.65 20.81
N LEU A 434 11.27 -0.39 19.73
CA LEU A 434 11.87 -1.44 18.88
C LEU A 434 13.39 -1.28 18.84
N GLU A 435 14.10 -2.16 19.55
CA GLU A 435 15.55 -2.11 19.64
C GLU A 435 16.21 -2.36 18.28
N GLY A 436 17.22 -1.54 17.94
CA GLY A 436 17.95 -1.64 16.67
C GLY A 436 17.19 -1.15 15.44
N MET A 437 15.89 -0.85 15.55
CA MET A 437 15.06 -0.40 14.43
C MET A 437 15.16 1.11 14.21
N GLU A 438 15.33 1.50 12.96
CA GLU A 438 15.34 2.89 12.52
C GLU A 438 14.39 3.11 11.34
N THR A 439 13.87 4.32 11.18
CA THR A 439 12.96 4.70 10.11
C THR A 439 13.27 6.08 9.54
N ASN A 440 12.88 6.28 8.29
CA ASN A 440 12.82 7.56 7.59
C ASN A 440 11.38 7.99 7.27
N ARG A 441 10.39 7.21 7.71
CA ARG A 441 8.96 7.44 7.48
C ARG A 441 8.34 8.21 8.64
N VAL A 442 7.51 9.17 8.29
CA VAL A 442 6.52 9.80 9.17
C VAL A 442 5.15 9.28 8.78
N ASP A 443 4.36 8.86 9.77
CA ASP A 443 2.95 8.51 9.58
C ASP A 443 2.07 9.41 10.43
N ILE A 444 1.05 9.99 9.81
CA ILE A 444 -0.02 10.71 10.50
C ILE A 444 -1.31 9.92 10.30
N GLY A 445 -1.95 9.55 11.41
CA GLY A 445 -3.26 8.91 11.43
C GLY A 445 -4.37 9.95 11.50
N VAL A 446 -5.39 9.78 10.66
CA VAL A 446 -6.62 10.58 10.64
C VAL A 446 -7.77 9.68 11.07
N PHE A 447 -8.41 10.00 12.18
CA PHE A 447 -9.49 9.21 12.76
C PHE A 447 -10.80 9.99 12.68
N ALA A 448 -11.86 9.32 12.26
CA ALA A 448 -13.23 9.82 12.42
C ALA A 448 -13.84 9.19 13.69
N ASP A 449 -14.53 9.99 14.49
CA ASP A 449 -15.23 9.53 15.69
C ASP A 449 -16.71 9.93 15.59
N ASN A 450 -17.57 8.92 15.76
CA ASN A 450 -19.03 9.03 15.75
C ASN A 450 -19.64 9.06 17.18
N GLY A 451 -18.80 9.17 18.21
CA GLY A 451 -19.17 9.17 19.62
C GLY A 451 -19.38 7.77 20.22
N GLN A 452 -19.01 6.70 19.51
CA GLN A 452 -19.05 5.33 20.03
C GLN A 452 -17.68 4.66 19.93
N THR A 453 -17.17 4.54 18.71
CA THR A 453 -15.91 3.84 18.42
C THR A 453 -15.14 4.63 17.36
N PRO A 454 -13.89 5.02 17.63
CA PRO A 454 -13.01 5.60 16.64
C PRO A 454 -12.88 4.71 15.40
N SER A 455 -12.83 5.32 14.23
CA SER A 455 -12.61 4.60 12.98
C SER A 455 -11.21 3.97 12.92
N LEU A 456 -11.02 3.07 11.98
CA LEU A 456 -9.69 2.80 11.42
C LEU A 456 -9.08 4.12 10.95
N PRO A 457 -7.79 4.41 11.15
CA PRO A 457 -7.23 5.63 10.59
C PRO A 457 -7.06 5.52 9.09
N ALA A 458 -7.21 6.66 8.42
CA ALA A 458 -6.54 6.89 7.15
C ALA A 458 -5.13 7.42 7.42
N PHE A 459 -4.18 7.10 6.54
CA PHE A 459 -2.76 7.45 6.73
C PHE A 459 -2.32 8.55 5.79
N VAL A 460 -1.57 9.52 6.31
CA VAL A 460 -0.75 10.44 5.52
C VAL A 460 0.71 10.15 5.85
N SER A 461 1.40 9.52 4.91
CA SER A 461 2.79 9.11 5.06
C SER A 461 3.74 9.99 4.25
N SER A 462 4.88 10.32 4.85
CA SER A 462 5.99 11.01 4.18
C SER A 462 7.30 10.30 4.46
N PHE A 463 7.99 9.87 3.41
CA PHE A 463 9.26 9.16 3.48
C PHE A 463 10.41 10.05 3.01
N THR A 464 11.39 10.26 3.88
CA THR A 464 12.69 10.83 3.49
C THR A 464 13.59 9.72 2.97
N LEU A 465 14.55 10.04 2.10
CA LEU A 465 15.42 9.00 1.54
C LEU A 465 16.49 8.61 2.58
N ALA A 466 16.67 7.31 2.81
CA ALA A 466 17.69 6.83 3.77
C ALA A 466 19.12 7.04 3.26
N ASN A 467 19.29 7.08 1.93
CA ASN A 467 20.56 7.18 1.21
C ASN A 467 20.98 8.63 0.91
N GLU A 468 20.53 9.59 1.72
CA GLU A 468 21.01 10.97 1.72
C GLU A 468 21.12 11.51 3.15
N ASP A 469 22.01 12.48 3.34
CA ASP A 469 22.03 13.33 4.53
C ASP A 469 22.00 14.80 4.14
N ARG A 470 21.36 15.63 4.97
CA ARG A 470 21.10 17.03 4.65
C ARG A 470 21.50 17.95 5.79
N THR A 471 22.23 19.00 5.44
CA THR A 471 22.57 20.08 6.37
C THR A 471 21.76 21.31 6.04
N TYR A 472 21.13 21.90 7.05
CA TYR A 472 20.34 23.13 6.94
C TYR A 472 20.89 24.23 7.86
N ALA A 473 20.81 25.49 7.42
CA ALA A 473 21.05 26.67 8.24
C ALA A 473 19.86 27.63 8.08
N ASP A 474 19.21 27.98 9.19
CA ASP A 474 17.99 28.80 9.21
C ASP A 474 16.89 28.29 8.25
N GLY A 475 16.75 26.97 8.13
CA GLY A 475 15.79 26.32 7.22
C GLY A 475 16.16 26.36 5.74
N ARG A 476 17.38 26.80 5.39
CA ARG A 476 17.92 26.77 4.01
C ARG A 476 18.90 25.62 3.86
N ILE A 477 18.76 24.86 2.77
CA ILE A 477 19.68 23.76 2.47
C ILE A 477 21.10 24.30 2.30
N GLN A 478 22.08 23.68 2.95
CA GLN A 478 23.50 24.02 2.80
C GLN A 478 24.22 22.93 2.02
N ALA A 479 23.92 21.67 2.33
CA ALA A 479 24.50 20.55 1.61
C ALA A 479 23.54 19.36 1.58
N VAL A 480 23.61 18.59 0.49
CA VAL A 480 23.06 17.23 0.43
C VAL A 480 24.21 16.28 0.10
N ASP A 481 24.44 15.32 0.98
CA ASP A 481 25.47 14.30 0.82
C ASP A 481 24.82 12.97 0.40
N TYR A 482 25.20 12.47 -0.77
CA TYR A 482 24.82 11.14 -1.24
C TYR A 482 26.03 10.19 -1.29
N GLY A 483 27.24 10.67 -1.04
CA GLY A 483 28.48 10.01 -1.42
C GLY A 483 29.25 9.35 -0.28
N THR A 484 29.00 9.72 0.97
CA THR A 484 29.67 9.10 2.12
C THR A 484 29.30 7.61 2.21
N ALA A 485 30.29 6.74 2.42
CA ALA A 485 30.11 5.28 2.38
C ALA A 485 28.90 4.78 3.22
N VAL A 486 28.80 5.24 4.47
CA VAL A 486 27.69 4.88 5.37
C VAL A 486 26.32 5.31 4.83
N ILE A 487 26.24 6.42 4.09
CA ILE A 487 25.00 6.95 3.54
C ILE A 487 24.66 6.22 2.24
N CYS A 488 25.62 6.07 1.33
CA CYS A 488 25.35 5.48 0.01
C CYS A 488 25.05 3.97 0.07
N ASP A 489 25.47 3.28 1.14
CA ASP A 489 25.21 1.86 1.35
C ASP A 489 23.85 1.61 2.03
N ARG A 490 23.16 2.63 2.54
CA ARG A 490 21.80 2.47 3.07
C ARG A 490 20.84 2.12 1.95
N TYR A 491 20.14 1.02 2.13
CA TYR A 491 19.16 0.56 1.16
C TYR A 491 17.96 1.50 1.09
N VAL A 492 17.59 1.86 -0.15
CA VAL A 492 16.28 2.40 -0.52
C VAL A 492 15.81 1.57 -1.70
N ASP A 493 14.51 1.27 -1.77
CA ASP A 493 13.95 0.52 -2.90
C ASP A 493 14.37 1.18 -4.22
N PRO A 494 15.00 0.45 -5.16
CA PRO A 494 15.41 1.02 -6.43
C PRO A 494 14.26 1.52 -7.33
N LEU A 495 13.00 1.13 -7.05
CA LEU A 495 11.82 1.75 -7.69
C LEU A 495 11.45 3.10 -7.05
N ILE A 496 11.87 3.34 -5.82
CA ILE A 496 11.74 4.63 -5.15
C ILE A 496 12.93 5.50 -5.52
N ASP A 497 14.15 5.14 -5.11
CA ASP A 497 15.32 5.97 -5.38
C ASP A 497 16.53 5.15 -5.81
N ILE A 498 17.29 5.74 -6.73
CA ILE A 498 18.52 5.15 -7.24
C ILE A 498 19.71 5.84 -6.56
N PRO A 499 20.66 5.06 -6.00
CA PRO A 499 21.84 5.61 -5.34
C PRO A 499 22.61 6.60 -6.20
N LYS A 500 23.02 7.69 -5.55
CA LYS A 500 23.86 8.76 -6.10
C LYS A 500 25.21 8.67 -5.39
N ARG A 501 26.27 9.19 -6.02
CA ARG A 501 27.63 9.15 -5.46
C ARG A 501 28.31 10.51 -5.63
N TRP A 502 27.67 11.54 -5.08
CA TRP A 502 28.18 12.90 -5.09
C TRP A 502 27.69 13.67 -3.87
N ARG A 503 28.26 14.84 -3.65
CA ARG A 503 27.82 15.82 -2.65
C ARG A 503 27.52 17.14 -3.35
N ASP A 504 26.41 17.75 -2.98
CA ASP A 504 25.99 19.06 -3.47
C ASP A 504 26.10 20.10 -2.34
N GLU A 505 26.80 21.20 -2.58
CA GLU A 505 26.97 22.32 -1.65
C GLU A 505 26.35 23.59 -2.23
N TYR A 506 25.32 24.10 -1.57
CA TYR A 506 24.45 25.17 -2.06
C TYR A 506 25.03 26.55 -1.71
N ARG A 507 24.97 27.48 -2.67
CA ARG A 507 25.47 28.86 -2.52
C ARG A 507 24.33 29.85 -2.61
N TYR A 508 24.40 30.87 -1.77
CA TYR A 508 23.38 31.91 -1.68
C TYR A 508 23.99 33.31 -1.79
N SER A 509 23.21 34.26 -2.29
CA SER A 509 23.55 35.68 -2.26
C SER A 509 23.48 36.21 -0.81
N PRO A 510 24.02 37.41 -0.54
CA PRO A 510 23.81 38.10 0.74
C PRO A 510 22.32 38.36 1.07
N THR A 511 21.46 38.42 0.05
CA THR A 511 20.00 38.56 0.20
C THR A 511 19.28 37.21 0.32
N SER A 512 20.02 36.10 0.48
CA SER A 512 19.51 34.74 0.64
C SER A 512 18.84 34.12 -0.59
N GLU A 513 19.14 34.63 -1.78
CA GLU A 513 18.69 34.03 -3.04
C GLU A 513 19.62 32.87 -3.44
N LEU A 514 19.06 31.76 -3.93
CA LEU A 514 19.85 30.63 -4.41
C LEU A 514 20.64 31.03 -5.66
N LEU A 515 21.97 30.95 -5.60
CA LEU A 515 22.86 31.18 -6.75
C LEU A 515 23.13 29.89 -7.54
N GLY A 516 22.98 28.73 -6.90
CA GLY A 516 23.27 27.42 -7.46
C GLY A 516 24.01 26.54 -6.45
N TRP A 517 24.70 25.51 -6.93
CA TRP A 517 25.48 24.61 -6.07
C TRP A 517 26.79 24.18 -6.72
N GLN A 518 27.68 23.60 -5.92
CA GLN A 518 28.87 22.88 -6.37
C GLN A 518 28.65 21.40 -6.11
N ARG A 519 28.87 20.58 -7.13
CA ARG A 519 28.84 19.13 -7.04
C ARG A 519 30.25 18.56 -7.01
N THR A 520 30.52 17.71 -6.05
CA THR A 520 31.76 16.94 -5.97
C THR A 520 31.44 15.46 -6.08
N SER A 521 32.05 14.77 -7.05
CA SER A 521 31.93 13.32 -7.20
C SER A 521 33.32 12.67 -7.12
N PRO A 522 33.46 11.43 -6.64
CA PRO A 522 34.74 10.74 -6.58
C PRO A 522 35.43 10.65 -7.95
N GLY A 523 36.69 11.07 -8.03
CA GLY A 523 37.51 10.96 -9.24
C GLY A 523 37.20 11.97 -10.34
N THR A 524 36.40 13.01 -10.06
CA THR A 524 36.09 14.08 -11.02
C THR A 524 36.32 15.46 -10.41
N GLU A 525 36.75 16.42 -11.21
CA GLU A 525 36.81 17.83 -10.81
C GLU A 525 35.42 18.34 -10.37
N PRO A 526 35.34 19.20 -9.34
CA PRO A 526 34.08 19.80 -8.93
C PRO A 526 33.38 20.53 -10.08
N GLN A 527 32.06 20.38 -10.12
CA GLN A 527 31.21 20.99 -11.15
C GLN A 527 30.32 22.04 -10.52
N GLU A 528 30.21 23.20 -11.16
CA GLU A 528 29.30 24.25 -10.70
C GLU A 528 27.99 24.21 -11.47
N PHE A 529 26.90 24.41 -10.74
CA PHE A 529 25.55 24.50 -11.27
C PHE A 529 24.95 25.86 -10.92
N ALA A 530 24.15 26.39 -11.83
CA ALA A 530 23.30 27.56 -11.60
C ALA A 530 22.03 27.17 -10.84
N ALA A 531 21.28 28.16 -10.37
CA ALA A 531 20.05 27.96 -9.58
C ALA A 531 18.94 27.20 -10.32
N ASP A 532 19.00 27.13 -11.65
CA ASP A 532 18.06 26.40 -12.51
C ASP A 532 18.55 24.97 -12.86
N GLY A 533 19.71 24.56 -12.34
CA GLY A 533 20.29 23.23 -12.53
C GLY A 533 21.09 23.02 -13.81
N GLN A 534 21.37 24.09 -14.56
CA GLN A 534 22.33 24.02 -15.66
C GLN A 534 23.77 24.02 -15.14
N ARG A 535 24.65 23.23 -15.76
CA ARG A 535 26.08 23.23 -15.43
C ARG A 535 26.73 24.48 -16.01
N ILE A 536 27.50 25.20 -15.21
CA ILE A 536 28.30 26.35 -15.63
C ILE A 536 29.60 25.83 -16.24
N VAL A 537 29.85 26.17 -17.50
CA VAL A 537 31.03 25.72 -18.26
C VAL A 537 32.09 26.82 -18.35
N LYS A 538 31.65 28.08 -18.43
CA LYS A 538 32.55 29.23 -18.54
C LYS A 538 32.03 30.41 -17.74
N ARG A 539 32.96 31.15 -17.14
CA ARG A 539 32.74 32.47 -16.56
C ARG A 539 33.55 33.52 -17.31
N ASP A 540 33.08 34.76 -17.29
CA ASP A 540 33.87 35.91 -17.73
C ASP A 540 34.91 36.33 -16.67
N ASP A 541 35.69 37.36 -16.97
CA ASP A 541 36.74 37.89 -16.09
C ASP A 541 36.19 38.50 -14.79
N ALA A 542 34.90 38.86 -14.76
CA ALA A 542 34.20 39.33 -13.57
C ALA A 542 33.62 38.17 -12.73
N GLY A 543 33.79 36.92 -13.19
CA GLY A 543 33.27 35.72 -12.55
C GLY A 543 31.80 35.46 -12.84
N THR A 544 31.17 36.14 -13.81
CA THR A 544 29.77 35.91 -14.20
C THR A 544 29.66 34.67 -15.08
N PRO A 545 28.72 33.74 -14.84
CA PRO A 545 28.48 32.62 -15.75
C PRO A 545 28.06 33.11 -17.15
N THR A 546 28.78 32.69 -18.19
CA THR A 546 28.49 33.08 -19.58
C THR A 546 28.11 31.91 -20.48
N ASP A 547 28.44 30.68 -20.08
CA ASP A 547 28.15 29.46 -20.85
C ASP A 547 27.62 28.36 -19.94
N PHE A 548 26.58 27.68 -20.42
CA PHE A 548 25.81 26.70 -19.67
C PHE A 548 25.56 25.44 -20.48
N ARG A 549 25.58 24.29 -19.81
CA ARG A 549 25.18 23.00 -20.38
C ARG A 549 24.00 22.41 -19.63
N LYS A 550 23.04 21.93 -20.40
CA LYS A 550 21.93 21.16 -19.85
C LYS A 550 22.44 19.79 -19.39
N VAL A 551 22.17 19.45 -18.14
CA VAL A 551 22.47 18.14 -17.58
C VAL A 551 21.21 17.31 -17.48
N THR A 552 21.30 16.07 -17.92
CA THR A 552 20.27 15.04 -17.71
C THR A 552 20.83 13.94 -16.84
N TYR A 553 19.97 13.20 -16.16
CA TYR A 553 20.38 12.07 -15.34
C TYR A 553 19.94 10.79 -16.04
N LYS A 554 20.83 9.80 -16.12
CA LYS A 554 20.54 8.51 -16.73
C LYS A 554 20.84 7.39 -15.75
N PHE A 555 19.99 6.38 -15.79
CA PHE A 555 20.21 5.13 -15.09
C PHE A 555 21.26 4.32 -15.84
N ILE A 556 22.22 3.80 -15.10
CA ILE A 556 23.11 2.76 -15.58
C ILE A 556 22.72 1.50 -14.85
N ILE A 557 22.29 0.52 -15.64
CA ILE A 557 21.89 -0.80 -15.17
C ILE A 557 22.99 -1.74 -15.62
N ASP A 558 23.69 -2.31 -14.65
CA ASP A 558 24.58 -3.44 -14.86
C ASP A 558 23.84 -4.70 -14.37
N ASP A 559 23.90 -5.79 -15.13
CA ASP A 559 23.19 -7.02 -14.78
C ASP A 559 23.54 -7.50 -13.36
N GLY A 560 22.51 -7.76 -12.57
CA GLY A 560 22.62 -8.24 -11.19
C GLY A 560 23.06 -7.18 -10.16
N LYS A 561 23.26 -5.92 -10.54
CA LYS A 561 23.67 -4.84 -9.62
C LYS A 561 22.57 -3.81 -9.41
N VAL A 562 22.64 -3.12 -8.25
CA VAL A 562 21.79 -1.96 -7.99
C VAL A 562 22.06 -0.90 -9.06
N PRO A 563 21.03 -0.35 -9.72
CA PRO A 563 21.23 0.73 -10.68
C PRO A 563 21.95 1.91 -10.03
N VAL A 564 22.73 2.65 -10.82
CA VAL A 564 23.36 3.89 -10.37
C VAL A 564 22.96 5.06 -11.25
N LEU A 565 22.79 6.23 -10.64
CA LEU A 565 22.48 7.45 -11.37
C LEU A 565 23.76 8.14 -11.82
N LYS A 566 23.87 8.46 -13.12
CA LYS A 566 24.93 9.33 -13.64
C LYS A 566 24.38 10.60 -14.27
N ALA A 567 25.05 11.72 -13.99
CA ALA A 567 24.84 12.97 -14.72
C ALA A 567 25.47 12.86 -16.12
N VAL A 568 24.71 13.21 -17.15
CA VAL A 568 25.09 13.16 -18.55
C VAL A 568 24.74 14.49 -19.19
N GLU A 569 25.73 15.14 -19.80
CA GLU A 569 25.52 16.38 -20.53
C GLU A 569 24.73 16.12 -21.81
N SER A 570 23.75 16.97 -22.08
CA SER A 570 23.11 16.98 -23.40
C SER A 570 24.07 17.62 -24.42
N PRO A 571 24.10 17.13 -25.67
CA PRO A 571 24.89 17.73 -26.75
C PRO A 571 24.58 19.22 -26.96
#